data_AF-A0A0J7I540-F1
#
_entry.id   AF-A0A0J7I540-F1
#
_cell.length_a   1.000
_cell.length_b   1.000
_cell.length_c   1.000
_cell.angle_alpha   90.00
_cell.angle_beta   90.00
_cell.angle_gamma   90.00
#
_symmetry.space_group_name_H-M   'P 1'
#
loop_
_entity.id
_entity.type
_entity.pdbx_description
1 polymer ?
#
loop_
_entity_poly.entity_id
_entity_poly.type
_entity_poly.pdbx_seq_one_letter_code
_entity_poly.pdbx_strand_id
1 'polypeptide(L)'
;MKKILYSFLILSSVALSAQKNPSVKFAVANDVVGTVGMFNARKAIVQSSSVYKSAAGLPQDLKKYSFIAEKGLTEFKIKNGQEGLDILSLAQLNSQYGVPENTPVFIEGYEFPDSSTKIYGDIMGNVEVKDHDGRKTVFLSTNGIK
;
A
#
# COMPACT_ATOMS: atom_id res chain seq x y z
N MET A 1 46.12 13.15 -29.30
CA MET A 1 45.23 13.93 -28.41
C MET A 1 43.96 13.15 -28.17
N LYS A 2 43.67 12.81 -26.91
CA LYS A 2 42.56 11.92 -26.51
C LYS A 2 41.23 12.67 -26.63
N LYS A 3 40.32 12.18 -27.47
CA LYS A 3 38.93 12.67 -27.52
C LYS A 3 38.18 12.03 -26.38
N ILE A 4 37.81 12.83 -25.39
CA ILE A 4 37.07 12.35 -24.22
C ILE A 4 35.59 12.49 -24.55
N LEU A 5 34.92 11.34 -24.66
CA LEU A 5 33.46 11.25 -24.71
C LEU A 5 32.92 11.62 -23.32
N TYR A 6 32.84 12.92 -23.03
CA TYR A 6 32.05 13.44 -21.92
C TYR A 6 30.76 14.01 -22.50
N SER A 7 29.77 13.17 -22.73
CA SER A 7 28.41 13.64 -23.01
C SER A 7 27.39 12.59 -22.60
N PHE A 8 26.44 13.05 -21.80
CA PHE A 8 25.18 12.40 -21.45
C PHE A 8 25.23 11.22 -20.46
N LEU A 9 25.43 11.55 -19.18
CA LEU A 9 24.89 10.76 -18.08
C LEU A 9 24.26 11.73 -17.07
N ILE A 10 23.19 12.40 -17.50
CA ILE A 10 22.37 13.23 -16.62
C ILE A 10 20.93 12.71 -16.75
N LEU A 11 20.30 12.47 -15.60
CA LEU A 11 18.90 12.06 -15.38
C LEU A 11 18.54 10.56 -15.40
N SER A 12 19.24 9.73 -14.63
CA SER A 12 18.67 8.45 -14.16
C SER A 12 18.26 8.51 -12.68
N SER A 13 17.59 9.58 -12.24
CA SER A 13 17.20 9.74 -10.82
C SER A 13 15.70 9.55 -10.54
N VAL A 14 14.90 9.07 -11.50
CA VAL A 14 13.43 8.96 -11.32
C VAL A 14 12.96 7.55 -10.90
N ALA A 15 13.81 6.52 -10.96
CA ALA A 15 13.35 5.12 -10.86
C ALA A 15 13.37 4.47 -9.46
N LEU A 16 13.80 5.15 -8.39
CA LEU A 16 14.02 4.47 -7.09
C LEU A 16 12.83 4.56 -6.12
N SER A 17 11.93 5.53 -6.27
CA SER A 17 10.86 5.79 -5.28
C SER A 17 9.62 4.88 -5.40
N ALA A 18 9.47 4.15 -6.52
CA ALA A 18 8.32 3.29 -6.79
C ALA A 18 8.67 1.79 -6.79
N GLN A 19 9.86 1.41 -6.29
CA GLN A 19 10.22 0.01 -6.19
C GLN A 19 9.31 -0.68 -5.16
N LYS A 20 8.43 -1.58 -5.64
CA LYS A 20 7.61 -2.45 -4.80
C LYS A 20 8.47 -3.12 -3.74
N ASN A 21 8.07 -3.05 -2.49
CA ASN A 21 8.68 -3.79 -1.39
C ASN A 21 7.97 -5.16 -1.25
N PRO A 22 8.53 -6.24 -1.81
CA PRO A 22 7.87 -7.55 -1.80
C PRO A 22 7.85 -8.20 -0.40
N SER A 23 8.51 -7.59 0.58
CA SER A 23 8.56 -8.09 1.96
C SER A 23 7.25 -7.84 2.70
N VAL A 24 6.45 -6.86 2.25
CA VAL A 24 5.16 -6.54 2.87
C VAL A 24 4.10 -7.48 2.35
N LYS A 25 3.44 -8.16 3.28
CA LYS A 25 2.30 -9.03 3.00
C LYS A 25 1.02 -8.26 3.30
N PHE A 26 0.37 -7.79 2.25
CA PHE A 26 -0.92 -7.14 2.39
C PHE A 26 -2.01 -8.11 2.86
N ALA A 27 -2.99 -7.54 3.55
CA ALA A 27 -4.16 -8.23 4.03
C ALA A 27 -5.40 -7.34 3.89
N VAL A 28 -6.58 -7.94 3.95
CA VAL A 28 -7.85 -7.22 3.91
C VAL A 28 -8.77 -7.74 5.01
N ALA A 29 -9.49 -6.86 5.68
CA ALA A 29 -10.62 -7.22 6.54
C ALA A 29 -11.70 -6.15 6.41
N ASN A 30 -12.97 -6.55 6.25
CA ASN A 30 -14.11 -5.63 6.10
C ASN A 30 -13.90 -4.58 4.99
N ASP A 31 -13.37 -5.00 3.84
CA ASP A 31 -13.01 -4.10 2.73
C ASP A 31 -11.99 -2.99 3.07
N VAL A 32 -11.21 -3.17 4.13
CA VAL A 32 -10.14 -2.26 4.53
C VAL A 32 -8.80 -2.98 4.40
N VAL A 33 -7.84 -2.32 3.75
CA VAL A 33 -6.49 -2.83 3.53
C VAL A 33 -5.65 -2.66 4.80
N GLY A 34 -4.96 -3.73 5.17
CA GLY A 34 -3.96 -3.76 6.23
C GLY A 34 -2.75 -4.59 5.82
N THR A 35 -1.97 -5.01 6.80
CA THR A 35 -0.88 -5.98 6.62
C THR A 35 -1.10 -7.20 7.47
N VAL A 36 -0.55 -8.34 7.05
CA VAL A 36 -0.56 -9.58 7.85
C VAL A 36 0.08 -9.35 9.23
N GLY A 37 1.16 -8.57 9.29
CA GLY A 37 1.84 -8.24 10.54
C GLY A 37 0.96 -7.44 11.51
N MET A 38 0.21 -6.44 11.01
CA MET A 38 -0.76 -5.70 11.82
C MET A 38 -1.80 -6.63 12.47
N PHE A 39 -2.42 -7.53 11.69
CA PHE A 39 -3.40 -8.48 12.24
C PHE A 39 -2.76 -9.52 13.17
N ASN A 40 -1.51 -9.92 12.91
CA ASN A 40 -0.77 -10.81 13.80
C ASN A 40 -0.45 -10.16 15.16
N ALA A 41 -0.13 -8.86 15.17
CA ALA A 41 0.04 -8.08 16.39
C ALA A 41 -1.28 -7.90 17.15
N ARG A 42 -2.42 -7.97 16.44
CA ARG A 42 -3.78 -7.81 16.98
C ARG A 42 -4.57 -9.12 16.99
N LYS A 43 -3.93 -10.28 17.22
CA LYS A 43 -4.61 -11.59 17.22
C LYS A 43 -5.84 -11.69 18.12
N ALA A 44 -5.91 -10.90 19.20
CA ALA A 44 -7.05 -10.88 20.10
C ALA A 44 -8.38 -10.52 19.40
N ILE A 45 -8.35 -9.67 18.37
CA ILE A 45 -9.56 -9.25 17.62
C ILE A 45 -9.84 -10.12 16.40
N VAL A 46 -8.90 -10.98 15.98
CA VAL A 46 -9.04 -11.84 14.81
C VAL A 46 -9.94 -13.03 15.13
N GLN A 47 -10.94 -13.27 14.28
CA GLN A 47 -11.81 -14.44 14.33
C GLN A 47 -11.25 -15.59 13.48
N SER A 48 -10.85 -15.30 12.24
CA SER A 48 -10.29 -16.28 11.30
C SER A 48 -9.48 -15.61 10.20
N SER A 49 -8.74 -16.41 9.42
CA SER A 49 -8.00 -15.94 8.25
C SER A 49 -8.09 -16.91 7.08
N SER A 50 -8.18 -16.38 5.86
CA SER A 50 -8.10 -17.11 4.59
C SER A 50 -6.91 -16.63 3.78
N VAL A 51 -6.03 -17.54 3.34
CA VAL A 51 -4.84 -17.18 2.55
C VAL A 51 -5.04 -17.56 1.09
N TYR A 52 -4.98 -16.57 0.21
CA TYR A 52 -5.05 -16.75 -1.23
C TYR A 52 -3.65 -16.62 -1.82
N LYS A 53 -3.15 -17.69 -2.45
CA LYS A 53 -1.74 -17.77 -2.90
C LYS A 53 -1.43 -16.94 -4.14
N SER A 54 -2.45 -16.50 -4.88
CA SER A 54 -2.28 -15.72 -6.10
C SER A 54 -3.54 -14.89 -6.41
N ALA A 55 -3.38 -13.84 -7.22
CA ALA A 55 -4.48 -13.03 -7.71
C ALA A 55 -5.57 -13.83 -8.45
N ALA A 56 -5.19 -14.90 -9.14
CA ALA A 56 -6.12 -15.78 -9.85
C ALA A 56 -7.09 -16.48 -8.89
N GLY A 57 -6.62 -16.88 -7.71
CA GLY A 57 -7.40 -17.58 -6.68
C GLY A 57 -8.23 -16.69 -5.77
N LEU A 58 -8.25 -15.36 -5.98
CA LEU A 58 -9.07 -14.45 -5.19
C LEU A 58 -10.57 -14.67 -5.46
N PRO A 59 -11.42 -14.62 -4.42
CA PRO A 59 -12.86 -14.52 -4.59
C PRO A 59 -13.25 -13.17 -5.21
N GLN A 60 -14.49 -13.06 -5.69
CA GLN A 60 -14.91 -11.96 -6.56
C GLN A 60 -14.87 -10.59 -5.89
N ASP A 61 -15.28 -10.52 -4.64
CA ASP A 61 -15.22 -9.35 -3.76
C ASP A 61 -13.78 -8.84 -3.53
N LEU A 62 -12.79 -9.74 -3.55
CA LEU A 62 -11.37 -9.38 -3.37
C LEU A 62 -10.63 -9.11 -4.68
N LYS A 63 -11.23 -9.30 -5.87
CA LYS A 63 -10.56 -9.08 -7.16
C LYS A 63 -10.07 -7.65 -7.35
N LYS A 64 -10.72 -6.66 -6.73
CA LYS A 64 -10.27 -5.27 -6.70
C LYS A 64 -8.87 -5.09 -6.09
N TYR A 65 -8.42 -6.02 -5.25
CA TYR A 65 -7.08 -6.01 -4.62
C TYR A 65 -6.05 -6.90 -5.34
N SER A 66 -6.37 -7.40 -6.54
CA SER A 66 -5.46 -8.28 -7.30
C SER A 66 -4.08 -7.67 -7.55
N PHE A 67 -3.98 -6.35 -7.67
CA PHE A 67 -2.73 -5.62 -7.92
C PHE A 67 -1.71 -5.70 -6.76
N ILE A 68 -2.15 -5.96 -5.52
CA ILE A 68 -1.29 -6.19 -4.35
C ILE A 68 -1.14 -7.68 -3.99
N ALA A 69 -1.77 -8.59 -4.74
CA ALA A 69 -1.79 -10.02 -4.45
C ALA A 69 -0.69 -10.82 -5.18
N GLU A 70 0.38 -10.17 -5.63
CA GLU A 70 1.49 -10.80 -6.37
C GLU A 70 2.17 -11.92 -5.57
N LYS A 71 2.25 -11.77 -4.24
CA LYS A 71 2.75 -12.79 -3.30
C LYS A 71 1.62 -13.46 -2.50
N GLY A 72 0.39 -13.36 -3.01
CA GLY A 72 -0.82 -13.73 -2.32
C GLY A 72 -1.42 -12.59 -1.49
N LEU A 73 -2.64 -12.83 -1.00
CA LEU A 73 -3.40 -11.91 -0.16
C LEU A 73 -4.01 -12.71 0.99
N THR A 74 -4.01 -12.14 2.20
CA THR A 74 -4.71 -12.76 3.33
C THR A 74 -5.96 -11.96 3.64
N GLU A 75 -7.11 -12.61 3.66
CA GLU A 75 -8.33 -12.04 4.20
C GLU A 75 -8.44 -12.41 5.68
N PHE A 76 -8.71 -11.43 6.53
CA PHE A 76 -9.02 -11.65 7.95
C PHE A 76 -10.48 -11.33 8.22
N LYS A 77 -11.09 -12.11 9.12
CA LYS A 77 -12.36 -11.77 9.75
C LYS A 77 -12.10 -11.26 11.16
N ILE A 78 -12.67 -10.12 11.49
CA ILE A 78 -12.59 -9.52 12.83
C ILE A 78 -13.80 -10.02 13.64
N LYS A 79 -13.61 -10.27 14.94
CA LYS A 79 -14.69 -10.64 15.85
C LYS A 79 -15.72 -9.51 15.93
N ASN A 80 -17.00 -9.87 15.92
CA ASN A 80 -18.11 -8.94 16.09
C ASN A 80 -17.91 -8.05 17.33
N GLY A 81 -17.99 -6.73 17.15
CA GLY A 81 -17.83 -5.74 18.22
C GLY A 81 -16.37 -5.41 18.56
N GLN A 82 -15.40 -5.86 17.75
CA GLN A 82 -13.97 -5.58 17.89
C GLN A 82 -13.38 -4.86 16.66
N GLU A 83 -14.23 -4.25 15.84
CA GLU A 83 -13.87 -3.56 14.58
C GLU A 83 -13.37 -2.12 14.79
N GLY A 84 -13.15 -1.69 16.04
CA GLY A 84 -12.79 -0.32 16.42
C GLY A 84 -11.34 0.09 16.11
N LEU A 85 -10.75 -0.43 15.03
CA LEU A 85 -9.47 0.07 14.52
C LEU A 85 -9.69 1.36 13.72
N ASP A 86 -8.70 2.26 13.77
CA ASP A 86 -8.74 3.49 13.00
C ASP A 86 -8.72 3.18 11.50
N ILE A 87 -9.61 3.82 10.75
CA ILE A 87 -9.75 3.63 9.31
C ILE A 87 -9.79 5.01 8.64
N LEU A 88 -9.06 5.15 7.54
CA LEU A 88 -9.12 6.31 6.67
C LEU A 88 -9.09 5.89 5.21
N SER A 89 -9.67 6.71 4.34
CA SER A 89 -9.50 6.55 2.89
C SER A 89 -8.18 7.16 2.41
N LEU A 90 -7.71 6.71 1.26
CA LEU A 90 -6.55 7.30 0.61
C LEU A 90 -6.81 8.75 0.14
N ALA A 91 -8.06 9.09 -0.17
CA ALA A 91 -8.48 10.47 -0.41
C ALA A 91 -8.28 11.36 0.83
N GLN A 92 -8.66 10.88 2.01
CA GLN A 92 -8.41 11.58 3.28
C GLN A 92 -6.91 11.72 3.53
N LEU A 93 -6.12 10.67 3.27
CA LEU A 93 -4.66 10.73 3.37
C LEU A 93 -4.08 11.79 2.42
N ASN A 94 -4.50 11.82 1.15
CA ASN A 94 -4.06 12.85 0.20
C ASN A 94 -4.35 14.27 0.72
N SER A 95 -5.58 14.51 1.20
CA SER A 95 -5.99 15.81 1.74
C SER A 95 -5.12 16.26 2.92
N GLN A 96 -4.80 15.35 3.84
CA GLN A 96 -3.92 15.63 4.99
C GLN A 96 -2.51 16.09 4.56
N TYR A 97 -2.04 15.66 3.40
CA TYR A 97 -0.72 15.98 2.87
C TYR A 97 -0.75 17.02 1.74
N GLY A 98 -1.88 17.69 1.53
CA GLY A 98 -2.02 18.76 0.53
C GLY A 98 -1.93 18.27 -0.93
N VAL A 99 -2.27 17.00 -1.16
CA VAL A 99 -2.34 16.37 -2.48
C VAL A 99 -3.82 16.28 -2.90
N PRO A 100 -4.18 16.45 -4.19
CA PRO A 100 -5.57 16.30 -4.64
C PRO A 100 -6.13 14.93 -4.25
N GLU A 101 -7.35 14.88 -3.72
CA GLU A 101 -7.95 13.68 -3.14
C GLU A 101 -7.98 12.48 -4.08
N ASN A 102 -8.19 12.73 -5.38
CA ASN A 102 -8.27 11.73 -6.43
C ASN A 102 -6.90 11.24 -6.96
N THR A 103 -5.79 11.69 -6.37
CA THR A 103 -4.44 11.27 -6.76
C THR A 103 -4.18 9.84 -6.28
N PRO A 104 -3.56 8.96 -7.08
CA PRO A 104 -3.12 7.65 -6.60
C PRO A 104 -2.18 7.79 -5.39
N VAL A 105 -2.19 6.79 -4.52
CA VAL A 105 -1.24 6.70 -3.39
C VAL A 105 -0.37 5.47 -3.58
N PHE A 106 0.92 5.61 -3.33
CA PHE A 106 1.83 4.48 -3.34
C PHE A 106 2.00 3.96 -1.93
N ILE A 107 1.67 2.69 -1.67
CA ILE A 107 1.94 2.04 -0.38
C ILE A 107 2.97 0.95 -0.62
N GLU A 108 4.13 1.05 0.01
CA GLU A 108 5.23 0.07 -0.15
C GLU A 108 5.64 -0.13 -1.63
N GLY A 109 5.56 0.95 -2.41
CA GLY A 109 5.84 0.94 -3.85
C GLY A 109 4.74 0.31 -4.71
N TYR A 110 3.60 -0.11 -4.15
CA TYR A 110 2.42 -0.51 -4.90
C TYR A 110 1.52 0.71 -5.12
N GLU A 111 1.14 0.95 -6.36
CA GLU A 111 0.18 2.01 -6.70
C GLU A 111 -1.23 1.58 -6.33
N PHE A 112 -1.92 2.40 -5.54
CA PHE A 112 -3.35 2.30 -5.24
C PHE A 112 -4.08 3.36 -6.06
N PRO A 113 -4.66 2.98 -7.22
CA PRO A 113 -5.24 3.95 -8.15
C PRO A 113 -6.59 4.49 -7.68
N ASP A 114 -7.29 3.75 -6.82
CA ASP A 114 -8.60 4.14 -6.27
C ASP A 114 -8.43 4.78 -4.89
N SER A 115 -8.53 6.12 -4.86
CA SER A 115 -8.45 6.92 -3.62
C SER A 115 -9.58 6.65 -2.61
N SER A 116 -10.67 6.00 -3.03
CA SER A 116 -11.74 5.56 -2.12
C SER A 116 -11.34 4.34 -1.27
N THR A 117 -10.25 3.66 -1.64
CA THR A 117 -9.68 2.54 -0.87
C THR A 117 -9.45 2.98 0.57
N LYS A 118 -9.88 2.14 1.50
CA LYS A 118 -9.68 2.34 2.93
C LYS A 118 -8.46 1.55 3.40
N ILE A 119 -7.69 2.17 4.30
CA ILE A 119 -6.60 1.51 5.00
C ILE A 119 -6.83 1.59 6.51
N TYR A 120 -6.30 0.62 7.26
CA TYR A 120 -6.19 0.75 8.70
C TYR A 120 -5.07 1.75 9.04
N GLY A 121 -5.37 2.76 9.86
CA GLY A 121 -4.37 3.76 10.28
C GLY A 121 -3.16 3.14 10.95
N ASP A 122 -3.35 1.99 11.59
CA ASP A 122 -2.30 1.18 12.21
C ASP A 122 -1.23 0.66 11.25
N ILE A 123 -1.43 0.68 9.92
CA ILE A 123 -0.34 0.32 9.01
C ILE A 123 0.52 1.53 8.68
N MET A 124 0.11 2.75 9.01
CA MET A 124 0.84 3.95 8.61
C MET A 124 2.19 4.06 9.32
N GLY A 125 3.26 4.16 8.54
CA GLY A 125 4.61 4.44 8.98
C GLY A 125 5.08 5.81 8.47
N ASN A 126 6.13 5.82 7.65
CA ASN A 126 6.62 7.05 7.02
C ASN A 126 5.74 7.46 5.84
N VAL A 127 5.38 8.74 5.76
CA VAL A 127 4.66 9.31 4.64
C VAL A 127 5.49 10.42 4.01
N GLU A 128 5.73 10.32 2.71
CA GLU A 128 6.49 11.29 1.93
C GLU A 128 5.65 11.79 0.75
N VAL A 129 5.70 13.09 0.50
CA VAL A 129 5.13 13.67 -0.72
C VAL A 129 6.26 13.91 -1.71
N LYS A 130 6.19 13.28 -2.88
CA LYS A 130 7.21 13.39 -3.94
C LYS A 130 6.58 13.83 -5.24
N ASP A 131 7.38 14.42 -6.12
CA ASP A 131 7.00 14.53 -7.52
C ASP A 131 7.12 13.15 -8.16
N HIS A 132 6.02 12.69 -8.76
CA HIS A 132 5.93 11.47 -9.55
C HIS A 132 5.17 11.80 -10.83
N ASP A 133 5.82 11.61 -11.96
CA ASP A 133 5.29 11.94 -13.30
C ASP A 133 4.73 13.38 -13.41
N GLY A 134 5.43 14.35 -12.79
CA GLY A 134 5.07 15.77 -12.81
C GLY A 134 3.91 16.14 -11.88
N ARG A 135 3.56 15.26 -10.93
CA ARG A 135 2.49 15.47 -9.96
C ARG A 135 2.95 15.13 -8.55
N LYS A 136 2.59 15.97 -7.59
CA LYS A 136 2.77 15.64 -6.16
C LYS A 136 1.94 14.42 -5.81
N THR A 137 2.58 13.43 -5.23
CA THR A 137 2.00 12.10 -4.96
C THR A 137 2.44 11.63 -3.58
N VAL A 138 1.54 10.99 -2.85
CA VAL A 138 1.82 10.43 -1.52
C VAL A 138 2.45 9.04 -1.65
N PHE A 139 3.57 8.84 -0.95
CA PHE A 139 4.25 7.57 -0.77
C PHE A 139 4.22 7.19 0.71
N LEU A 140 3.55 6.10 1.03
CA LEU A 140 3.42 5.55 2.38
C LEU A 140 4.27 4.28 2.51
N SER A 141 5.19 4.29 3.46
CA SER A 141 5.81 3.08 4.00
C SER A 141 5.01 2.61 5.20
N THR A 142 4.74 1.33 5.27
CA THR A 142 4.06 0.71 6.40
C THR A 142 4.94 0.73 7.64
N ASN A 143 4.33 0.80 8.82
CA ASN A 143 5.08 0.56 10.04
C ASN A 143 5.60 -0.89 10.04
N GLY A 144 6.82 -1.11 10.51
CA GLY A 144 7.52 -2.39 10.37
C GLY A 144 6.95 -3.54 11.22
N ILE A 145 5.66 -3.53 11.55
CA ILE A 145 4.98 -4.59 12.27
C ILE A 145 4.92 -5.81 11.35
N LYS A 146 5.71 -6.83 11.67
CA LYS A 146 5.85 -8.08 10.92
C LYS A 146 4.94 -9.18 11.45
#